data_AF-A0AAV5IIA8-F1
#
_entry.id   AF-A0AAV5IIA8-F1
#
_cell.length_a   1.000
_cell.length_b   1.000
_cell.length_c   1.000
_cell.angle_alpha   90.00
_cell.angle_beta   90.00
_cell.angle_gamma   90.00
#
_symmetry.space_group_name_H-M   'P 1'
#
loop_
_entity.id
_entity.type
_entity.pdbx_description
1 polymer ?
#
loop_
_entity_poly.entity_id
_entity_poly.type
_entity_poly.pdbx_seq_one_letter_code
_entity_poly.pdbx_strand_id
1 'polypeptide(L)'
;MKSALSLASPKNLNRILRPTFISHRTHFVLAIRGIYPTSLVFGSNIAGHRYVRLRVMASSFKPEEARVPPAVPLPTPPVTKFKIALCQLSVTPDKERNIAHARKAIEEAVEKGAQLVLLPEIWNSPYSNDSFPVYAEEIDAGGDASPSTAMLSEISGRLKITIVGGSIPERSGDKLYNTCCVFGSDGKLKAKHRKIHLFDIDIPGKITFMESKTLTAGESPTVVDTDVGRIGIGICYDIRFQELAMIYAARGAHLLCYPGAFNMTTGPLHWELLQRARATDNQLYVATCSPARAAGASYVAWGHSTLVGPFGEVLATTEHNEDIIIAEVDYSVLEQRRASLPLTKQRRGDLYQLVDIQRFNSQ
;
A
#
# COMPACT_ATOMS: atom_id res chain seq x y z
N MET A 1 -21.63 14.46 -64.00
CA MET A 1 -22.79 13.70 -63.48
C MET A 1 -22.62 13.62 -61.96
N LYS A 2 -23.13 14.61 -61.20
CA LYS A 2 -24.36 14.54 -60.37
C LYS A 2 -24.42 13.21 -59.59
N SER A 3 -24.37 13.17 -58.26
CA SER A 3 -25.19 13.94 -57.31
C SER A 3 -24.51 14.27 -55.98
N ALA A 4 -24.74 15.51 -55.53
CA ALA A 4 -24.60 15.98 -54.15
C ALA A 4 -25.95 15.88 -53.41
N LEU A 5 -25.91 15.85 -52.07
CA LEU A 5 -26.93 16.35 -51.10
C LEU A 5 -26.36 16.08 -49.68
N SER A 6 -25.85 17.05 -48.91
CA SER A 6 -26.46 18.22 -48.25
C SER A 6 -27.39 17.88 -47.07
N LEU A 7 -26.87 18.16 -45.86
CA LEU A 7 -27.46 18.82 -44.68
C LEU A 7 -28.93 18.52 -44.28
N ALA A 8 -29.15 18.07 -43.03
CA ALA A 8 -29.82 18.86 -41.98
C ALA A 8 -30.17 18.01 -40.73
N SER A 9 -29.89 18.57 -39.56
CA SER A 9 -30.53 18.24 -38.27
C SER A 9 -31.91 18.92 -38.21
N PRO A 10 -32.92 18.29 -37.56
CA PRO A 10 -33.54 19.01 -36.46
C PRO A 10 -33.93 18.14 -35.24
N LYS A 11 -33.93 18.86 -34.11
CA LYS A 11 -34.47 18.55 -32.78
C LYS A 11 -35.89 17.94 -32.79
N ASN A 12 -36.21 17.29 -31.67
CA ASN A 12 -37.51 16.86 -31.16
C ASN A 12 -37.92 15.40 -31.42
N LEU A 13 -37.47 14.49 -30.55
CA LEU A 13 -38.32 13.39 -30.10
C LEU A 13 -38.46 13.49 -28.58
N ASN A 14 -39.59 14.03 -28.15
CA ASN A 14 -40.03 14.02 -26.76
C ASN A 14 -40.79 12.71 -26.51
N ARG A 15 -40.57 12.16 -25.30
CA ARG A 15 -41.57 11.53 -24.41
C ARG A 15 -41.50 10.01 -24.22
N ILE A 16 -41.70 9.64 -22.95
CA ILE A 16 -42.00 8.30 -22.37
C ILE A 16 -40.71 7.48 -22.12
N LEU A 17 -40.12 7.39 -20.92
CA LEU A 17 -40.64 6.89 -19.63
C LEU A 17 -39.89 7.56 -18.46
N ARG A 18 -40.61 8.13 -17.49
CA ARG A 18 -40.06 8.51 -16.17
C ARG A 18 -40.49 7.45 -15.15
N PRO A 19 -39.61 6.91 -14.29
CA PRO A 19 -40.05 6.22 -13.08
C PRO A 19 -40.45 7.26 -12.03
N THR A 20 -41.71 7.22 -11.61
CA THR A 20 -42.24 7.91 -10.44
C THR A 20 -41.58 7.37 -9.17
N PHE A 21 -40.81 8.20 -8.47
CA PHE A 21 -40.41 7.94 -7.09
C PHE A 21 -41.61 8.13 -6.16
N ILE A 22 -42.12 7.04 -5.59
CA ILE A 22 -43.04 7.07 -4.46
C ILE A 22 -42.18 7.07 -3.19
N SER A 23 -42.27 8.15 -2.43
CA SER A 23 -41.70 8.27 -1.08
C SER A 23 -42.51 7.39 -0.12
N HIS A 24 -41.86 6.44 0.55
CA HIS A 24 -42.35 5.88 1.82
C HIS A 24 -41.32 6.20 2.89
N ARG A 25 -41.69 7.13 3.80
CA ARG A 25 -40.93 7.41 5.02
C ARG A 25 -41.24 6.33 6.05
N THR A 26 -40.31 5.40 6.26
CA THR A 26 -40.32 4.56 7.46
C THR A 26 -39.38 5.18 8.49
N HIS A 27 -39.94 5.67 9.60
CA HIS A 27 -39.17 6.19 10.72
C HIS A 27 -38.51 5.01 11.47
N PHE A 28 -37.18 4.94 11.47
CA PHE A 28 -36.45 4.14 12.43
C PHE A 28 -36.01 5.04 13.58
N VAL A 29 -36.63 4.85 14.75
CA VAL A 29 -36.19 5.46 16.00
C VAL A 29 -35.11 4.55 16.60
N LEU A 30 -33.85 4.97 16.52
CA LEU A 30 -32.74 4.32 17.22
C LEU A 30 -32.62 4.95 18.61
N ALA A 31 -33.15 4.28 19.64
CA ALA A 31 -32.97 4.70 21.02
C ALA A 31 -31.59 4.24 21.54
N ILE A 32 -30.66 5.18 21.69
CA ILE A 32 -29.40 4.97 22.41
C ILE A 32 -29.69 5.19 23.90
N ARG A 33 -29.56 4.14 24.73
CA ARG A 33 -29.49 4.30 26.20
C ARG A 33 -28.08 4.00 26.67
N GLY A 34 -27.51 4.99 27.36
CA GLY A 34 -26.16 4.98 27.93
C GLY A 34 -26.00 3.98 29.07
N ILE A 35 -24.75 3.58 29.26
CA ILE A 35 -24.29 2.65 30.30
C ILE A 35 -23.64 3.47 31.41
N TYR A 36 -24.21 3.42 32.62
CA TYR A 36 -23.50 3.63 33.88
C TYR A 36 -23.95 2.52 34.85
N PRO A 37 -23.06 1.85 35.59
CA PRO A 37 -23.45 0.91 36.61
C PRO A 37 -23.32 1.57 37.99
N THR A 38 -24.44 1.95 38.60
CA THR A 38 -24.52 2.09 40.06
C THR A 38 -25.95 1.84 40.50
N SER A 39 -26.20 0.72 41.17
CA SER A 39 -27.35 0.59 42.06
C SER A 39 -27.05 -0.43 43.15
N LEU A 40 -26.87 0.11 44.36
CA LEU A 40 -27.23 -0.51 45.63
C LEU A 40 -28.62 -1.17 45.52
N VAL A 41 -28.82 -2.31 46.18
CA VAL A 41 -30.14 -2.92 46.36
C VAL A 41 -30.49 -2.90 47.85
N PHE A 42 -31.52 -2.13 48.20
CA PHE A 42 -32.36 -2.39 49.39
C PHE A 42 -33.50 -3.32 48.97
N GLY A 43 -33.83 -4.28 49.84
CA GLY A 43 -34.83 -5.31 49.57
C GLY A 43 -36.27 -4.87 49.79
N SER A 44 -37.20 -5.54 49.11
CA SER A 44 -38.42 -6.10 49.69
C SER A 44 -39.20 -6.89 48.61
N ASN A 45 -39.77 -8.00 49.06
CA ASN A 45 -40.49 -9.02 48.28
C ASN A 45 -41.82 -8.48 47.71
N ILE A 46 -42.02 -8.57 46.38
CA ILE A 46 -43.35 -8.71 45.77
C ILE A 46 -43.26 -9.63 44.53
N ALA A 47 -44.06 -10.69 44.58
CA ALA A 47 -44.62 -11.52 43.51
C ALA A 47 -43.91 -11.67 42.15
N GLY A 48 -43.53 -12.91 41.83
CA GLY A 48 -44.07 -13.58 40.63
C GLY A 48 -43.52 -13.22 39.25
N HIS A 49 -42.41 -12.50 39.13
CA HIS A 49 -41.73 -12.33 37.85
C HIS A 49 -40.40 -13.06 37.85
N ARG A 50 -40.34 -14.18 37.11
CA ARG A 50 -39.07 -14.77 36.67
C ARG A 50 -38.37 -13.73 35.83
N TYR A 51 -37.44 -12.99 36.44
CA TYR A 51 -36.38 -12.33 35.69
C TYR A 51 -35.55 -13.43 35.04
N VAL A 52 -35.88 -13.75 33.80
CA VAL A 52 -34.94 -14.45 32.93
C VAL A 52 -33.78 -13.48 32.81
N ARG A 53 -32.71 -13.72 33.57
CA ARG A 53 -31.39 -13.18 33.27
C ARG A 53 -31.13 -13.62 31.83
N LEU A 54 -31.32 -12.72 30.86
CA LEU A 54 -30.75 -12.90 29.54
C LEU A 54 -29.25 -13.00 29.80
N ARG A 55 -28.76 -14.25 29.82
CA ARG A 55 -27.36 -14.53 29.63
C ARG A 55 -27.08 -13.89 28.29
N VAL A 56 -26.43 -12.73 28.29
CA VAL A 56 -25.78 -12.22 27.09
C VAL A 56 -24.83 -13.36 26.74
N MET A 57 -25.23 -14.17 25.76
CA MET A 57 -24.37 -15.21 25.20
C MET A 57 -23.09 -14.45 24.86
N ALA A 58 -22.00 -14.74 25.58
CA ALA A 58 -20.70 -14.17 25.24
C ALA A 58 -20.54 -14.40 23.75
N SER A 59 -20.39 -13.32 22.98
CA SER A 59 -20.42 -13.42 21.53
C SER A 59 -19.37 -14.45 21.12
N SER A 60 -19.73 -15.44 20.30
CA SER A 60 -18.82 -16.52 19.91
C SER A 60 -17.65 -16.06 19.05
N PHE A 61 -17.69 -14.80 18.58
CA PHE A 61 -16.57 -14.16 17.92
C PHE A 61 -15.42 -14.15 18.92
N LYS A 62 -14.31 -14.82 18.58
CA LYS A 62 -13.07 -14.80 19.35
C LYS A 62 -12.02 -14.00 18.57
N PRO A 63 -12.10 -12.65 18.52
CA PRO A 63 -11.31 -11.88 17.58
C PRO A 63 -9.81 -11.89 17.91
N GLU A 64 -9.47 -12.10 19.19
CA GLU A 64 -8.10 -12.30 19.67
C GLU A 64 -7.45 -13.57 19.10
N GLU A 65 -8.22 -14.63 18.84
CA GLU A 65 -7.73 -15.88 18.25
C GLU A 65 -7.56 -15.78 16.72
N ALA A 66 -8.07 -14.72 16.07
CA ALA A 66 -8.05 -14.59 14.61
C ALA A 66 -6.65 -14.34 14.01
N ARG A 67 -5.65 -14.06 14.85
CA ARG A 67 -4.26 -13.82 14.46
C ARG A 67 -3.33 -14.55 15.42
N VAL A 68 -2.38 -15.30 14.87
CA VAL A 68 -1.41 -16.07 15.63
C VAL A 68 0.01 -15.71 15.15
N PRO A 69 0.84 -15.07 15.98
CA PRO A 69 0.53 -14.53 17.31
C PRO A 69 -0.53 -13.40 17.27
N PRO A 70 -1.06 -12.93 18.41
CA PRO A 70 -1.98 -11.79 18.46
C PRO A 70 -1.39 -10.52 17.84
N ALA A 71 -2.24 -9.62 17.32
CA ALA A 71 -1.76 -8.35 16.78
C ALA A 71 -1.01 -7.54 17.85
N VAL A 72 0.09 -6.90 17.48
CA VAL A 72 0.78 -5.99 18.42
C VAL A 72 -0.09 -4.77 18.68
N PRO A 73 -0.03 -4.17 19.89
CA PRO A 73 -0.56 -2.84 20.11
C PRO A 73 -0.01 -1.88 19.07
N LEU A 74 -0.86 -1.00 18.54
CA LEU A 74 -0.44 -0.01 17.57
C LEU A 74 0.58 0.94 18.22
N PRO A 75 1.81 1.03 17.71
CA PRO A 75 2.79 1.96 18.24
C PRO A 75 2.34 3.39 17.93
N THR A 76 2.50 4.32 18.87
CA THR A 76 2.25 5.74 18.60
C THR A 76 3.24 6.22 17.53
N PRO A 77 2.77 6.76 16.40
CA PRO A 77 3.68 7.27 15.38
C PRO A 77 4.42 8.52 15.92
N PRO A 78 5.69 8.75 15.55
CA PRO A 78 6.46 9.91 16.03
C PRO A 78 5.87 11.26 15.58
N VAL A 79 5.10 11.26 14.50
CA VAL A 79 4.39 12.42 13.96
C VAL A 79 2.94 12.04 13.67
N THR A 80 2.01 12.99 13.80
CA THR A 80 0.59 12.78 13.48
C THR A 80 0.29 13.01 12.00
N LYS A 81 0.90 14.05 11.42
CA LYS A 81 0.75 14.45 10.02
C LYS A 81 2.11 14.66 9.38
N PHE A 82 2.24 14.30 8.12
CA PHE A 82 3.42 14.59 7.31
C PHE A 82 3.07 14.55 5.83
N LYS A 83 3.95 15.10 4.98
CA LYS A 83 3.83 14.97 3.53
C LYS A 83 4.65 13.82 3.00
N ILE A 84 4.05 13.00 2.15
CA ILE A 84 4.70 11.96 1.35
C ILE A 84 4.84 12.42 -0.09
N ALA A 85 5.97 12.12 -0.72
CA ALA A 85 6.18 12.25 -2.15
C ALA A 85 6.29 10.90 -2.84
N LEU A 86 5.59 10.73 -3.96
CA LEU A 86 5.75 9.58 -4.85
C LEU A 86 6.39 10.07 -6.15
N CYS A 87 7.64 9.68 -6.38
CA CYS A 87 8.39 10.14 -7.55
C CYS A 87 8.26 9.12 -8.69
N GLN A 88 7.35 9.37 -9.63
CA GLN A 88 7.18 8.53 -10.81
C GLN A 88 8.25 8.87 -11.84
N LEU A 89 9.35 8.12 -11.84
CA LEU A 89 10.54 8.43 -12.65
C LEU A 89 10.52 7.76 -14.03
N SER A 90 10.95 8.46 -15.09
CA SER A 90 11.39 7.82 -16.32
C SER A 90 12.72 7.11 -16.09
N VAL A 91 12.75 5.83 -16.45
CA VAL A 91 13.92 4.96 -16.28
C VAL A 91 14.59 4.69 -17.62
N THR A 92 15.91 4.76 -17.66
CA THR A 92 16.71 4.57 -18.88
C THR A 92 17.73 3.43 -18.72
N PRO A 93 18.41 2.99 -19.79
CA PRO A 93 19.55 2.07 -19.68
C PRO A 93 20.80 2.68 -19.03
N ASP A 94 20.86 3.99 -18.82
CA ASP A 94 21.99 4.68 -18.20
C ASP A 94 21.77 4.78 -16.69
N LYS A 95 22.49 3.94 -15.92
CA LYS A 95 22.38 3.88 -14.46
C LYS A 95 22.77 5.20 -13.80
N GLU A 96 23.87 5.82 -14.23
CA GLU A 96 24.36 7.06 -13.62
C GLU A 96 23.35 8.19 -13.83
N ARG A 97 22.77 8.28 -15.04
CA ARG A 97 21.66 9.18 -15.32
C ARG A 97 20.47 8.92 -14.43
N ASN A 98 20.06 7.66 -14.24
CA ASN A 98 18.92 7.32 -13.39
C ASN A 98 19.17 7.73 -11.92
N ILE A 99 20.38 7.52 -11.39
CA ILE A 99 20.78 7.93 -10.04
C ILE A 99 20.77 9.45 -9.89
N ALA A 100 21.36 10.18 -10.83
CA ALA A 100 21.35 11.64 -10.82
C ALA A 100 19.91 12.20 -10.93
N HIS A 101 19.08 11.55 -11.74
CA HIS A 101 17.68 11.93 -11.91
C HIS A 101 16.85 11.68 -10.64
N ALA A 102 16.98 10.51 -10.03
CA ALA A 102 16.32 10.19 -8.76
C ALA A 102 16.73 11.16 -7.64
N ARG A 103 18.02 11.50 -7.54
CA ARG A 103 18.52 12.53 -6.62
C ARG A 103 17.78 13.85 -6.80
N LYS A 104 17.70 14.35 -8.03
CA LYS A 104 17.02 15.62 -8.33
C LYS A 104 15.53 15.57 -7.96
N ALA A 105 14.84 14.48 -8.29
CA ALA A 105 13.43 14.31 -7.94
C ALA A 105 13.20 14.29 -6.41
N ILE A 106 14.11 13.69 -5.65
CA ILE A 106 14.07 13.72 -4.17
C ILE A 106 14.24 15.15 -3.66
N GLU A 107 15.19 15.91 -4.20
CA GLU A 107 15.42 17.31 -3.82
C GLU A 107 14.18 18.18 -4.10
N GLU A 108 13.62 18.06 -5.31
CA GLU A 108 12.38 18.76 -5.69
C GLU A 108 11.18 18.39 -4.80
N ALA A 109 11.10 17.13 -4.36
CA ALA A 109 10.06 16.68 -3.43
C ALA A 109 10.22 17.31 -2.03
N VAL A 110 11.45 17.39 -1.53
CA VAL A 110 11.76 17.99 -0.23
C VAL A 110 11.54 19.50 -0.23
N GLU A 111 11.86 20.18 -1.34
CA GLU A 111 11.53 21.61 -1.51
C GLU A 111 10.02 21.88 -1.39
N LYS A 112 9.19 20.91 -1.78
CA LYS A 112 7.72 20.95 -1.61
C LYS A 112 7.23 20.48 -0.22
N GLY A 113 8.16 20.18 0.68
CA GLY A 113 7.93 19.84 2.08
C GLY A 113 7.73 18.36 2.36
N ALA A 114 8.12 17.45 1.45
CA ALA A 114 8.05 16.02 1.69
C ALA A 114 8.98 15.60 2.85
N GLN A 115 8.46 14.77 3.76
CA GLN A 115 9.21 14.17 4.87
C GLN A 115 9.46 12.67 4.64
N LEU A 116 8.65 12.04 3.78
CA LEU A 116 8.90 10.71 3.23
C LEU A 116 8.89 10.77 1.71
N VAL A 117 9.88 10.15 1.07
CA VAL A 117 9.90 9.96 -0.39
C VAL A 117 9.84 8.47 -0.72
N LEU A 118 8.99 8.10 -1.68
CA LEU A 118 8.89 6.75 -2.25
C LEU A 118 9.35 6.77 -3.71
N LEU A 119 10.38 6.00 -4.02
CA LEU A 119 10.84 5.74 -5.39
C LEU A 119 10.16 4.49 -6.00
N PRO A 120 10.22 4.30 -7.33
CA PRO A 120 9.55 3.19 -7.98
C PRO A 120 10.36 1.88 -7.99
N GLU A 121 9.74 0.78 -8.42
CA GLU A 121 10.42 -0.51 -8.60
C GLU A 121 11.47 -0.45 -9.72
N ILE A 122 12.65 -1.03 -9.47
CA ILE A 122 13.81 -1.10 -10.39
C ILE A 122 14.06 0.24 -11.07
N TRP A 123 14.23 1.28 -10.27
CA TRP A 123 14.33 2.66 -10.77
C TRP A 123 15.72 2.98 -11.35
N ASN A 124 16.74 2.19 -11.03
CA ASN A 124 18.12 2.43 -11.43
C ASN A 124 18.50 1.76 -12.77
N SER A 125 17.64 0.94 -13.36
CA SER A 125 17.95 0.16 -14.57
C SER A 125 16.69 -0.28 -15.35
N PRO A 126 16.80 -0.74 -16.61
CA PRO A 126 15.67 -1.35 -17.31
C PRO A 126 15.13 -2.59 -16.59
N TYR A 127 13.80 -2.76 -16.62
CA TYR A 127 13.14 -3.94 -16.04
C TYR A 127 13.14 -5.12 -17.03
N SER A 128 14.20 -5.93 -17.00
CA SER A 128 14.27 -7.18 -17.78
C SER A 128 15.23 -8.19 -17.16
N ASN A 129 14.97 -9.48 -17.40
CA ASN A 129 15.83 -10.58 -16.94
C ASN A 129 17.28 -10.45 -17.42
N ASP A 130 17.50 -9.94 -18.63
CA ASP A 130 18.87 -9.73 -19.16
C ASP A 130 19.58 -8.55 -18.49
N SER A 131 18.83 -7.58 -17.97
CA SER A 131 19.40 -6.40 -17.30
C SER A 131 19.75 -6.70 -15.85
N PHE A 132 18.94 -7.47 -15.12
CA PHE A 132 19.14 -7.64 -13.68
C PHE A 132 20.57 -8.05 -13.28
N PRO A 133 21.24 -9.03 -13.92
CA PRO A 133 22.61 -9.41 -13.56
C PRO A 133 23.64 -8.31 -13.83
N VAL A 134 23.46 -7.54 -14.91
CA VAL A 134 24.39 -6.49 -15.36
C VAL A 134 24.29 -5.27 -14.46
N TYR A 135 23.08 -4.92 -14.02
CA TYR A 135 22.81 -3.73 -13.23
C TYR A 135 22.80 -3.99 -11.72
N ALA A 136 22.91 -5.25 -11.28
CA ALA A 136 22.87 -5.59 -9.87
C ALA A 136 24.02 -4.96 -9.06
N GLU A 137 23.68 -4.54 -7.84
CA GLU A 137 24.60 -3.91 -6.90
C GLU A 137 24.74 -4.73 -5.63
N GLU A 138 25.92 -4.70 -5.01
CA GLU A 138 26.20 -5.38 -3.74
C GLU A 138 25.90 -4.44 -2.58
N ILE A 139 24.62 -4.39 -2.19
CA ILE A 139 24.11 -3.44 -1.18
C ILE A 139 24.89 -3.51 0.14
N ASP A 140 25.24 -4.72 0.59
CA ASP A 140 25.92 -4.92 1.87
C ASP A 140 27.40 -4.52 1.84
N ALA A 141 28.02 -4.46 0.66
CA ALA A 141 29.38 -3.96 0.48
C ALA A 141 29.42 -2.41 0.53
N GLY A 142 28.33 -1.75 0.16
CA GLY A 142 28.18 -0.30 0.20
C GLY A 142 29.13 0.45 -0.75
N GLY A 143 29.15 1.78 -0.64
CA GLY A 143 30.04 2.65 -1.44
C GLY A 143 29.88 2.44 -2.94
N ASP A 144 31.01 2.30 -3.65
CA ASP A 144 31.06 2.12 -5.11
C ASP A 144 30.46 0.79 -5.59
N ALA A 145 30.33 -0.21 -4.69
CA ALA A 145 29.67 -1.47 -5.01
C ALA A 145 28.13 -1.35 -5.03
N SER A 146 27.60 -0.28 -4.43
CA SER A 146 26.18 0.07 -4.53
C SER A 146 25.96 1.59 -4.58
N PRO A 147 26.28 2.23 -5.72
CA PRO A 147 26.14 3.68 -5.87
C PRO A 147 24.69 4.15 -5.72
N SER A 148 23.71 3.30 -6.05
CA SER A 148 22.29 3.63 -5.89
C SER A 148 21.94 3.79 -4.41
N THR A 149 22.35 2.86 -3.55
CA THR A 149 22.06 2.93 -2.10
C THR A 149 22.94 3.94 -1.37
N ALA A 150 24.19 4.13 -1.81
CA ALA A 150 25.07 5.16 -1.29
C ALA A 150 24.48 6.56 -1.50
N MET A 151 23.92 6.82 -2.69
CA MET A 151 23.22 8.07 -2.99
C MET A 151 22.02 8.29 -2.05
N LEU A 152 21.18 7.27 -1.87
CA LEU A 152 19.98 7.36 -1.01
C LEU A 152 20.35 7.57 0.47
N SER A 153 21.40 6.91 0.95
CA SER A 153 21.93 7.08 2.31
C SER A 153 22.43 8.51 2.54
N GLU A 154 23.24 9.06 1.62
CA GLU A 154 23.75 10.42 1.72
C GLU A 154 22.62 11.45 1.72
N ILE A 155 21.71 11.38 0.74
CA ILE A 155 20.68 12.40 0.59
C ILE A 155 19.62 12.35 1.70
N SER A 156 19.26 11.17 2.20
CA SER A 156 18.33 11.04 3.34
C SER A 156 18.88 11.69 4.61
N GLY A 157 20.18 11.51 4.90
CA GLY A 157 20.86 12.15 6.02
C GLY A 157 21.02 13.66 5.84
N ARG A 158 21.41 14.11 4.64
CA ARG A 158 21.60 15.53 4.33
C ARG A 158 20.29 16.31 4.40
N LEU A 159 19.21 15.77 3.83
CA LEU A 159 17.90 16.42 3.79
C LEU A 159 17.04 16.10 5.02
N LYS A 160 17.49 15.18 5.89
CA LYS A 160 16.78 14.74 7.10
C LYS A 160 15.38 14.20 6.82
N ILE A 161 15.25 13.33 5.83
CA ILE A 161 13.98 12.70 5.43
C ILE A 161 14.06 11.18 5.49
N THR A 162 12.88 10.53 5.58
CA THR A 162 12.79 9.09 5.35
C THR A 162 12.68 8.81 3.86
N ILE A 163 13.44 7.83 3.36
CA ILE A 163 13.35 7.40 1.96
C ILE A 163 13.02 5.92 1.91
N VAL A 164 11.88 5.58 1.29
CA VAL A 164 11.62 4.22 0.80
C VAL A 164 12.17 4.17 -0.62
N GLY A 165 13.36 3.60 -0.75
CA GLY A 165 14.25 3.70 -1.90
C GLY A 165 13.82 2.93 -3.13
N GLY A 166 12.51 2.72 -3.33
CA GLY A 166 12.01 1.96 -4.46
C GLY A 166 12.58 0.56 -4.45
N SER A 167 12.95 0.00 -5.60
CA SER A 167 13.84 -1.16 -5.60
C SER A 167 14.93 -1.08 -6.65
N ILE A 168 15.97 -1.89 -6.46
CA ILE A 168 17.06 -2.12 -7.41
C ILE A 168 17.36 -3.62 -7.50
N PRO A 169 18.01 -4.10 -8.57
CA PRO A 169 18.58 -5.44 -8.59
C PRO A 169 19.74 -5.51 -7.58
N GLU A 170 19.66 -6.43 -6.63
CA GLU A 170 20.71 -6.68 -5.63
C GLU A 170 21.47 -7.95 -5.99
N ARG A 171 22.80 -7.91 -5.86
CA ARG A 171 23.66 -9.08 -5.89
C ARG A 171 24.06 -9.45 -4.46
N SER A 172 23.92 -10.73 -4.13
CA SER A 172 24.29 -11.28 -2.82
C SER A 172 24.82 -12.69 -3.02
N GLY A 173 26.14 -12.80 -3.17
CA GLY A 173 26.78 -14.04 -3.59
C GLY A 173 26.41 -14.39 -5.04
N ASP A 174 25.97 -15.63 -5.26
CA ASP A 174 25.52 -16.14 -6.57
C ASP A 174 24.07 -15.75 -6.90
N LYS A 175 23.33 -15.20 -5.93
CA LYS A 175 21.91 -14.86 -6.07
C LYS A 175 21.69 -13.40 -6.43
N LEU A 176 20.60 -13.18 -7.14
CA LEU A 176 20.06 -11.87 -7.48
C LEU A 176 18.70 -11.67 -6.82
N TYR A 177 18.39 -10.47 -6.37
CA TYR A 177 17.12 -10.13 -5.73
C TYR A 177 16.55 -8.81 -6.27
N ASN A 178 15.25 -8.63 -6.17
CA ASN A 178 14.59 -7.33 -6.35
C ASN A 178 14.42 -6.70 -4.96
N THR A 179 15.19 -5.65 -4.66
CA THR A 179 15.40 -5.22 -3.27
C THR A 179 15.09 -3.76 -3.04
N CYS A 180 14.22 -3.50 -2.06
CA CYS A 180 13.88 -2.18 -1.54
C CYS A 180 14.64 -1.88 -0.25
N CYS A 181 15.37 -0.78 -0.23
CA CYS A 181 16.04 -0.27 0.97
C CYS A 181 15.26 0.91 1.56
N VAL A 182 15.16 0.97 2.89
CA VAL A 182 14.57 2.09 3.62
C VAL A 182 15.66 2.82 4.38
N PHE A 183 15.81 4.11 4.15
CA PHE A 183 16.77 4.99 4.83
C PHE A 183 16.04 5.94 5.76
N GLY A 184 16.57 6.11 6.97
CA GLY A 184 16.06 7.09 7.94
C GLY A 184 16.64 8.48 7.72
N SER A 185 16.11 9.47 8.44
CA SER A 185 16.60 10.86 8.39
C SER A 185 18.04 11.04 8.87
N ASP A 186 18.63 10.01 9.48
CA ASP A 186 20.04 9.94 9.89
C ASP A 186 20.96 9.35 8.81
N GLY A 187 20.44 9.09 7.61
CA GLY A 187 21.17 8.47 6.51
C GLY A 187 21.38 6.97 6.65
N LYS A 188 20.95 6.34 7.77
CA LYS A 188 21.19 4.92 8.01
C LYS A 188 20.18 4.05 7.28
N LEU A 189 20.64 2.92 6.74
CA LEU A 189 19.79 1.85 6.26
C LEU A 189 19.01 1.25 7.45
N LYS A 190 17.69 1.45 7.48
CA LYS A 190 16.79 0.96 8.53
C LYS A 190 16.21 -0.42 8.22
N ALA A 191 16.00 -0.72 6.94
CA ALA A 191 15.51 -2.01 6.50
C ALA A 191 15.90 -2.31 5.05
N LYS A 192 15.97 -3.61 4.74
CA LYS A 192 16.15 -4.16 3.41
C LYS A 192 15.05 -5.20 3.17
N HIS A 193 14.21 -4.99 2.16
CA HIS A 193 13.12 -5.88 1.77
C HIS A 193 13.43 -6.48 0.40
N ARG A 194 13.60 -7.79 0.35
CA ARG A 194 13.69 -8.55 -0.90
C ARG A 194 12.28 -9.01 -1.28
N LYS A 195 11.86 -8.74 -2.51
CA LYS A 195 10.53 -9.10 -3.05
C LYS A 195 10.22 -10.56 -2.78
N ILE A 196 9.12 -10.82 -2.08
CA ILE A 196 8.78 -12.19 -1.62
C ILE A 196 8.11 -12.96 -2.75
N HIS A 197 7.18 -12.32 -3.46
CA HIS A 197 6.44 -12.96 -4.53
C HIS A 197 6.97 -12.49 -5.89
N LEU A 198 7.72 -13.36 -6.57
CA LEU A 198 8.27 -13.09 -7.88
C LEU A 198 7.16 -13.03 -8.95
N PHE A 199 7.34 -12.15 -9.93
CA PHE A 199 6.38 -11.91 -11.00
C PHE A 199 6.51 -12.96 -12.11
N ASP A 200 5.91 -14.12 -11.86
CA ASP A 200 5.80 -15.22 -12.82
C ASP A 200 4.38 -15.28 -13.38
N ILE A 201 4.19 -14.75 -14.58
CA ILE A 201 2.90 -14.76 -15.27
C ILE A 201 3.04 -15.20 -16.72
N ASP A 202 2.00 -15.87 -17.20
CA ASP A 202 1.81 -16.18 -18.61
C ASP A 202 0.35 -15.88 -18.99
N ILE A 203 0.15 -14.77 -19.70
CA ILE A 203 -1.15 -14.37 -20.24
C ILE A 203 -1.05 -14.51 -21.76
N PRO A 204 -1.58 -15.60 -22.33
CA PRO A 204 -1.45 -15.90 -23.75
C PRO A 204 -1.83 -14.73 -24.66
N GLY A 205 -0.93 -14.39 -25.58
CA GLY A 205 -1.11 -13.30 -26.54
C GLY A 205 -1.04 -11.89 -25.96
N LYS A 206 -0.70 -11.72 -24.66
CA LYS A 206 -0.58 -10.39 -24.03
C LYS A 206 0.77 -10.17 -23.36
N ILE A 207 1.11 -10.97 -22.36
CA ILE A 207 2.38 -10.82 -21.64
C ILE A 207 2.78 -12.13 -20.97
N THR A 208 4.05 -12.49 -21.16
CA THR A 208 4.72 -13.58 -20.44
C THR A 208 5.97 -12.99 -19.81
N PHE A 209 6.10 -13.12 -18.49
CA PHE A 209 7.28 -12.68 -17.76
C PHE A 209 7.53 -13.66 -16.61
N MET A 210 8.77 -14.10 -16.46
CA MET A 210 9.18 -15.06 -15.43
C MET A 210 10.39 -14.48 -14.72
N GLU A 211 10.14 -13.71 -13.66
CA GLU A 211 11.16 -13.04 -12.84
C GLU A 211 12.06 -14.09 -12.15
N SER A 212 11.49 -15.26 -11.80
CA SER A 212 12.21 -16.38 -11.17
C SER A 212 13.28 -17.04 -12.04
N LYS A 213 13.34 -16.76 -13.35
CA LYS A 213 14.44 -17.21 -14.21
C LYS A 213 15.77 -16.56 -13.84
N THR A 214 15.72 -15.42 -13.16
CA THR A 214 16.92 -14.61 -12.87
C THR A 214 16.99 -14.19 -11.41
N LEU A 215 15.86 -13.84 -10.80
CA LEU A 215 15.81 -13.36 -9.42
C LEU A 215 15.41 -14.47 -8.44
N THR A 216 15.85 -14.33 -7.21
CA THR A 216 15.52 -15.15 -6.07
C THR A 216 14.50 -14.44 -5.20
N ALA A 217 13.53 -15.18 -4.67
CA ALA A 217 12.54 -14.65 -3.74
C ALA A 217 13.16 -14.27 -2.40
N GLY A 218 12.65 -13.20 -1.79
CA GLY A 218 12.90 -12.85 -0.41
C GLY A 218 12.22 -13.83 0.56
N GLU A 219 12.76 -13.93 1.77
CA GLU A 219 12.37 -14.96 2.75
C GLU A 219 11.61 -14.40 3.95
N SER A 220 11.41 -13.07 4.02
CA SER A 220 10.78 -12.45 5.19
C SER A 220 9.93 -11.21 4.87
N PRO A 221 8.74 -11.07 5.49
CA PRO A 221 8.01 -9.81 5.55
C PRO A 221 8.83 -8.71 6.23
N THR A 222 8.76 -7.48 5.71
CA THR A 222 9.55 -6.35 6.23
C THR A 222 8.64 -5.26 6.80
N VAL A 223 8.79 -5.01 8.10
CA VAL A 223 8.16 -3.90 8.81
C VAL A 223 9.25 -3.11 9.50
N VAL A 224 9.24 -1.78 9.35
CA VAL A 224 10.30 -0.91 9.83
C VAL A 224 9.72 0.31 10.55
N ASP A 225 10.31 0.65 11.70
CA ASP A 225 10.02 1.89 12.40
C ASP A 225 10.88 3.02 11.80
N THR A 226 10.22 4.13 11.47
CA THR A 226 10.84 5.33 10.88
C THR A 226 10.36 6.58 11.61
N ASP A 227 10.95 7.72 11.28
CA ASP A 227 10.59 9.02 11.87
C ASP A 227 9.16 9.46 11.49
N VAL A 228 8.57 8.85 10.46
CA VAL A 228 7.17 9.09 10.06
C VAL A 228 6.22 7.96 10.48
N GLY A 229 6.68 7.01 11.28
CA GLY A 229 5.89 5.89 11.79
C GLY A 229 6.31 4.54 11.23
N ARG A 230 5.55 3.51 11.61
CA ARG A 230 5.80 2.11 11.20
C ARG A 230 5.28 1.82 9.80
N ILE A 231 6.15 1.33 8.93
CA ILE A 231 5.88 1.08 7.51
C ILE A 231 6.03 -0.41 7.19
N GLY A 232 5.07 -0.98 6.48
CA GLY A 232 5.20 -2.29 5.83
C GLY A 232 5.65 -2.14 4.37
N ILE A 233 6.63 -2.92 3.95
CA ILE A 233 7.21 -2.85 2.60
C ILE A 233 6.81 -4.08 1.79
N GLY A 234 6.29 -3.89 0.59
CA GLY A 234 6.17 -4.94 -0.43
C GLY A 234 6.64 -4.39 -1.77
N ILE A 235 6.93 -5.24 -2.73
CA ILE A 235 7.31 -4.82 -4.08
C ILE A 235 6.33 -5.41 -5.10
N CYS A 236 5.65 -4.53 -5.83
CA CYS A 236 4.85 -4.83 -7.01
C CYS A 236 3.88 -6.00 -6.82
N TYR A 237 4.28 -7.20 -7.24
CA TYR A 237 3.47 -8.41 -7.20
C TYR A 237 3.06 -8.82 -5.78
N ASP A 238 3.83 -8.43 -4.76
CA ASP A 238 3.49 -8.58 -3.34
C ASP A 238 2.11 -8.00 -3.00
N ILE A 239 1.67 -6.94 -3.69
CA ILE A 239 0.35 -6.34 -3.46
C ILE A 239 -0.80 -7.31 -3.76
N ARG A 240 -0.59 -8.36 -4.55
CA ARG A 240 -1.63 -9.35 -4.87
C ARG A 240 -1.93 -10.31 -3.71
N PHE A 241 -1.02 -10.43 -2.76
CA PHE A 241 -1.10 -11.37 -1.64
C PHE A 241 -1.62 -10.63 -0.40
N GLN A 242 -2.91 -10.76 -0.14
CA GLN A 242 -3.61 -10.02 0.90
C GLN A 242 -3.10 -10.38 2.31
N GLU A 243 -2.65 -11.63 2.49
CA GLU A 243 -2.08 -12.19 3.71
C GLU A 243 -0.89 -11.35 4.19
N LEU A 244 -0.04 -10.90 3.26
CA LEU A 244 1.12 -10.09 3.57
C LEU A 244 0.72 -8.73 4.16
N ALA A 245 -0.30 -8.08 3.58
CA ALA A 245 -0.84 -6.83 4.13
C ALA A 245 -1.53 -7.03 5.48
N MET A 246 -2.23 -8.16 5.67
CA MET A 246 -2.81 -8.49 6.97
C MET A 246 -1.72 -8.70 8.04
N ILE A 247 -0.60 -9.33 7.69
CA ILE A 247 0.58 -9.50 8.58
C ILE A 247 1.13 -8.12 8.95
N TYR A 248 1.32 -7.22 7.98
CA TYR A 248 1.79 -5.86 8.26
C TYR A 248 0.84 -5.08 9.18
N ALA A 249 -0.47 -5.20 8.97
CA ALA A 249 -1.47 -4.63 9.88
C ALA A 249 -1.40 -5.25 11.28
N ALA A 250 -1.17 -6.58 11.39
CA ALA A 250 -1.01 -7.28 12.65
C ALA A 250 0.31 -6.98 13.37
N ARG A 251 1.32 -6.52 12.63
CA ARG A 251 2.62 -6.03 13.14
C ARG A 251 2.62 -4.51 13.41
N GLY A 252 1.47 -3.86 13.29
CA GLY A 252 1.26 -2.47 13.72
C GLY A 252 1.69 -1.42 12.69
N ALA A 253 1.74 -1.77 11.40
CA ALA A 253 1.98 -0.77 10.36
C ALA A 253 0.89 0.32 10.35
N HIS A 254 1.26 1.51 9.90
CA HIS A 254 0.34 2.63 9.62
C HIS A 254 0.17 2.85 8.12
N LEU A 255 1.26 2.64 7.39
CA LEU A 255 1.41 2.83 5.96
C LEU A 255 2.01 1.57 5.34
N LEU A 256 1.49 1.17 4.19
CA LEU A 256 2.13 0.18 3.32
C LEU A 256 2.71 0.89 2.11
N CYS A 257 3.98 0.62 1.80
CA CYS A 257 4.63 1.14 0.61
C CYS A 257 4.90 0.00 -0.39
N TYR A 258 4.45 0.20 -1.62
CA TYR A 258 4.65 -0.71 -2.74
C TYR A 258 5.29 0.02 -3.93
N PRO A 259 6.63 0.08 -4.01
CA PRO A 259 7.29 0.29 -5.31
C PRO A 259 6.79 -0.79 -6.28
N GLY A 260 6.34 -0.42 -7.48
CA GLY A 260 5.85 -1.42 -8.42
C GLY A 260 5.63 -0.93 -9.84
N ALA A 261 5.97 -1.76 -10.81
CA ALA A 261 5.75 -1.55 -12.22
C ALA A 261 4.70 -2.54 -12.75
N PHE A 262 3.40 -2.20 -12.69
CA PHE A 262 2.39 -2.99 -13.40
C PHE A 262 2.47 -2.73 -14.90
N ASN A 263 2.11 -3.70 -15.73
CA ASN A 263 2.11 -3.56 -17.19
C ASN A 263 0.76 -3.07 -17.74
N MET A 264 0.73 -2.76 -19.04
CA MET A 264 -0.47 -2.30 -19.76
C MET A 264 -1.64 -3.30 -19.79
N THR A 265 -1.43 -4.58 -19.47
CA THR A 265 -2.52 -5.57 -19.38
C THR A 265 -3.14 -5.59 -17.99
N THR A 266 -2.32 -5.61 -16.95
CA THR A 266 -2.77 -5.78 -15.55
C THR A 266 -3.03 -4.46 -14.84
N GLY A 267 -2.34 -3.38 -15.23
CA GLY A 267 -2.47 -2.04 -14.67
C GLY A 267 -3.90 -1.50 -14.69
N PRO A 268 -4.54 -1.38 -15.87
CA PRO A 268 -5.89 -0.83 -16.00
C PRO A 268 -6.95 -1.55 -15.17
N LEU A 269 -6.76 -2.84 -14.90
CA LEU A 269 -7.74 -3.69 -14.21
C LEU A 269 -7.47 -3.80 -12.71
N HIS A 270 -6.20 -3.87 -12.32
CA HIS A 270 -5.82 -4.33 -10.99
C HIS A 270 -5.06 -3.31 -10.17
N TRP A 271 -4.37 -2.34 -10.78
CA TRP A 271 -3.51 -1.41 -10.05
C TRP A 271 -4.31 -0.66 -8.98
N GLU A 272 -5.37 0.05 -9.38
CA GLU A 272 -6.20 0.82 -8.45
C GLU A 272 -7.01 -0.08 -7.50
N LEU A 273 -7.57 -1.17 -8.02
CA LEU A 273 -8.37 -2.09 -7.24
C LEU A 273 -7.58 -2.67 -6.06
N LEU A 274 -6.36 -3.15 -6.31
CA LEU A 274 -5.55 -3.81 -5.29
C LEU A 274 -5.12 -2.84 -4.20
N GLN A 275 -4.64 -1.64 -4.55
CA GLN A 275 -4.25 -0.65 -3.54
C GLN A 275 -5.42 -0.25 -2.63
N ARG A 276 -6.60 -0.03 -3.20
CA ARG A 276 -7.81 0.32 -2.44
C ARG A 276 -8.28 -0.82 -1.55
N ALA A 277 -8.20 -2.05 -2.04
CA ALA A 277 -8.49 -3.25 -1.25
C ALA A 277 -7.52 -3.36 -0.05
N ARG A 278 -6.20 -3.23 -0.27
CA ARG A 278 -5.22 -3.31 0.83
C ARG A 278 -5.44 -2.22 1.88
N ALA A 279 -5.77 -1.00 1.46
CA ALA A 279 -6.05 0.11 2.36
C ALA A 279 -7.33 -0.12 3.19
N THR A 280 -8.44 -0.46 2.53
CA THR A 280 -9.76 -0.56 3.18
C THR A 280 -9.88 -1.76 4.11
N ASP A 281 -9.36 -2.93 3.71
CA ASP A 281 -9.51 -4.19 4.47
C ASP A 281 -8.62 -4.21 5.71
N ASN A 282 -7.49 -3.50 5.65
CA ASN A 282 -6.52 -3.44 6.74
C ASN A 282 -6.58 -2.14 7.54
N GLN A 283 -7.35 -1.15 7.08
CA GLN A 283 -7.48 0.18 7.69
C GLN A 283 -6.09 0.83 7.84
N LEU A 284 -5.41 0.98 6.70
CA LEU A 284 -4.05 1.50 6.54
C LEU A 284 -4.01 2.51 5.39
N TYR A 285 -3.02 3.41 5.41
CA TYR A 285 -2.61 4.09 4.18
C TYR A 285 -1.87 3.12 3.26
N VAL A 286 -2.00 3.31 1.95
CA VAL A 286 -1.23 2.55 0.94
C VAL A 286 -0.64 3.53 -0.06
N ALA A 287 0.68 3.49 -0.23
CA ALA A 287 1.40 4.27 -1.24
C ALA A 287 2.00 3.32 -2.28
N THR A 288 1.71 3.58 -3.54
CA THR A 288 2.28 2.85 -4.69
C THR A 288 3.08 3.80 -5.57
N CYS A 289 4.29 3.42 -5.95
CA CYS A 289 5.13 4.24 -6.82
C CYS A 289 5.62 3.43 -8.00
N SER A 290 5.32 3.89 -9.21
CA SER A 290 5.60 3.23 -10.47
C SER A 290 6.59 4.02 -11.30
N PRO A 291 7.41 3.38 -12.16
CA PRO A 291 8.11 4.09 -13.20
C PRO A 291 7.13 4.75 -14.16
N ALA A 292 7.55 5.85 -14.78
CA ALA A 292 6.80 6.46 -15.89
C ALA A 292 6.73 5.51 -17.08
N ARG A 293 5.67 5.64 -17.89
CA ARG A 293 5.46 4.81 -19.06
C ARG A 293 6.46 5.17 -20.16
N ALA A 294 7.26 4.19 -20.59
CA ALA A 294 8.18 4.32 -21.72
C ALA A 294 7.76 3.38 -22.88
N ALA A 295 7.27 3.95 -23.98
CA ALA A 295 6.73 3.19 -25.11
C ALA A 295 7.77 2.31 -25.86
N GLY A 296 9.08 2.57 -25.66
CA GLY A 296 10.17 1.80 -26.25
C GLY A 296 10.83 0.79 -25.31
N ALA A 297 10.39 0.69 -24.06
CA ALA A 297 10.94 -0.27 -23.11
C ALA A 297 10.40 -1.68 -23.39
N SER A 298 11.23 -2.70 -23.15
CA SER A 298 10.82 -4.11 -23.22
C SER A 298 9.68 -4.45 -22.25
N TYR A 299 9.64 -3.75 -21.12
CA TYR A 299 8.55 -3.78 -20.16
C TYR A 299 7.91 -2.39 -20.06
N VAL A 300 6.70 -2.24 -20.59
CA VAL A 300 5.98 -0.96 -20.59
C VAL A 300 5.16 -0.83 -19.32
N ALA A 301 5.62 0.04 -18.42
CA ALA A 301 4.96 0.35 -17.15
C ALA A 301 3.62 1.08 -17.35
N TRP A 302 2.68 0.81 -16.46
CA TRP A 302 1.36 1.44 -16.41
C TRP A 302 1.47 2.91 -15.97
N GLY A 303 2.33 3.21 -14.97
CA GLY A 303 2.40 4.50 -14.30
C GLY A 303 1.40 4.59 -13.14
N HIS A 304 0.77 5.74 -12.96
CA HIS A 304 -0.27 5.99 -11.98
C HIS A 304 0.15 5.73 -10.52
N SER A 305 1.35 6.17 -10.14
CA SER A 305 1.77 6.27 -8.74
C SER A 305 0.68 6.95 -7.91
N THR A 306 0.27 6.34 -6.79
CA THR A 306 -0.94 6.71 -6.07
C THR A 306 -0.79 6.58 -4.56
N LEU A 307 -1.36 7.55 -3.82
CA LEU A 307 -1.62 7.45 -2.39
C LEU A 307 -3.11 7.16 -2.15
N VAL A 308 -3.39 6.14 -1.35
CA VAL A 308 -4.73 5.74 -0.94
C VAL A 308 -4.88 5.87 0.58
N GLY A 309 -5.99 6.47 0.99
CA GLY A 309 -6.38 6.63 2.39
C GLY A 309 -7.09 5.39 2.97
N PRO A 310 -7.29 5.35 4.30
CA PRO A 310 -7.77 4.16 5.00
C PRO A 310 -9.26 3.85 4.82
N PHE A 311 -10.03 4.71 4.15
CA PHE A 311 -11.38 4.39 3.67
C PHE A 311 -11.38 3.78 2.25
N GLY A 312 -10.19 3.63 1.63
CA GLY A 312 -10.03 3.18 0.26
C GLY A 312 -10.24 4.29 -0.78
N GLU A 313 -10.16 5.55 -0.36
CA GLU A 313 -10.20 6.75 -1.18
C GLU A 313 -8.83 7.04 -1.81
N VAL A 314 -8.81 7.39 -3.09
CA VAL A 314 -7.58 7.87 -3.75
C VAL A 314 -7.36 9.32 -3.34
N LEU A 315 -6.26 9.60 -2.64
CA LEU A 315 -5.93 10.93 -2.13
C LEU A 315 -5.12 11.74 -3.13
N ALA A 316 -4.21 11.09 -3.85
CA ALA A 316 -3.44 11.69 -4.93
C ALA A 316 -3.00 10.59 -5.91
N THR A 317 -2.98 10.89 -7.20
CA THR A 317 -2.51 9.97 -8.24
C THR A 317 -1.85 10.75 -9.37
N THR A 318 -0.87 10.13 -10.00
CA THR A 318 -0.27 10.60 -11.26
C THR A 318 -1.02 10.03 -12.46
N GLU A 319 -0.76 10.59 -13.63
CA GLU A 319 -1.06 9.92 -14.89
C GLU A 319 0.07 8.93 -15.25
N HIS A 320 0.35 8.71 -16.54
CA HIS A 320 1.37 7.77 -17.01
C HIS A 320 2.74 8.42 -17.30
N ASN A 321 2.81 9.75 -17.35
CA ASN A 321 4.05 10.49 -17.59
C ASN A 321 4.87 10.65 -16.31
N GLU A 322 6.14 11.00 -16.45
CA GLU A 322 6.98 11.37 -15.31
C GLU A 322 6.36 12.54 -14.53
N ASP A 323 6.24 12.37 -13.22
CA ASP A 323 5.64 13.35 -12.33
C ASP A 323 5.98 13.05 -10.85
N ILE A 324 5.80 14.03 -9.97
CA ILE A 324 5.97 13.90 -8.53
C ILE A 324 4.71 14.41 -7.84
N ILE A 325 3.99 13.51 -7.19
CA ILE A 325 2.86 13.91 -6.34
C ILE A 325 3.31 14.11 -4.90
N ILE A 326 2.81 15.17 -4.27
CA ILE A 326 2.98 15.45 -2.85
C ILE A 326 1.60 15.41 -2.19
N ALA A 327 1.43 14.59 -1.17
CA ALA A 327 0.16 14.43 -0.47
C ALA A 327 0.36 14.34 1.05
N GLU A 328 -0.65 14.74 1.82
CA GLU A 328 -0.63 14.66 3.28
C GLU A 328 -1.10 13.26 3.73
N VAL A 329 -0.36 12.67 4.68
CA VAL A 329 -0.79 11.53 5.48
C VAL A 329 -1.15 12.06 6.86
N ASP A 330 -2.35 11.72 7.34
CA ASP A 330 -2.84 12.08 8.68
C ASP A 330 -3.27 10.82 9.43
N TYR A 331 -2.50 10.44 10.44
CA TYR A 331 -2.79 9.22 11.21
C TYR A 331 -3.99 9.34 12.14
N SER A 332 -4.48 10.55 12.43
CA SER A 332 -5.76 10.69 13.17
C SER A 332 -6.94 10.09 12.38
N VAL A 333 -6.84 10.05 11.04
CA VAL A 333 -7.82 9.42 10.15
C VAL A 333 -7.83 7.89 10.32
N LEU A 334 -6.70 7.25 10.64
CA LEU A 334 -6.64 5.81 10.93
C LEU A 334 -7.44 5.48 12.20
N GLU A 335 -7.27 6.30 13.24
CA GLU A 335 -7.99 6.15 14.51
C GLU A 335 -9.50 6.31 14.30
N GLN A 336 -9.91 7.37 13.59
CA GLN A 336 -11.31 7.59 13.22
C GLN A 336 -11.90 6.42 12.44
N ARG A 337 -11.18 5.89 11.44
CA ARG A 337 -11.60 4.75 10.63
C ARG A 337 -11.80 3.50 11.49
N ARG A 338 -10.86 3.19 12.38
CA ARG A 338 -10.88 2.01 13.25
C ARG A 338 -11.94 2.11 14.35
N ALA A 339 -12.21 3.31 14.87
CA ALA A 339 -13.30 3.56 15.81
C ALA A 339 -14.67 3.38 15.14
N SER A 340 -14.82 3.88 13.91
CA SER A 340 -16.10 3.84 13.18
C SER A 340 -16.42 2.45 12.62
N LEU A 341 -15.40 1.68 12.23
CA LEU A 341 -15.52 0.32 11.70
C LEU A 341 -14.51 -0.60 12.42
N PRO A 342 -14.83 -1.11 13.62
CA PRO A 342 -13.88 -1.84 14.46
C PRO A 342 -13.70 -3.30 13.99
N LEU A 343 -13.10 -3.50 12.81
CA LEU A 343 -12.94 -4.81 12.18
C LEU A 343 -12.21 -5.80 13.10
N THR A 344 -11.23 -5.33 13.88
CA THR A 344 -10.46 -6.14 14.83
C THR A 344 -11.32 -6.76 15.93
N LYS A 345 -12.46 -6.15 16.30
CA LYS A 345 -13.40 -6.68 17.30
C LYS A 345 -14.42 -7.65 16.72
N GLN A 346 -14.41 -7.86 15.40
CA GLN A 346 -15.43 -8.61 14.68
C GLN A 346 -14.87 -9.82 13.94
N ARG A 347 -13.54 -10.02 13.96
CA ARG A 347 -12.90 -11.19 13.34
C ARG A 347 -13.37 -12.49 14.02
N ARG A 348 -13.58 -13.54 13.23
CA ARG A 348 -14.02 -14.87 13.71
C ARG A 348 -12.83 -15.79 13.93
N GLY A 349 -12.03 -15.53 14.96
CA GLY A 349 -10.90 -16.39 15.32
C GLY A 349 -11.30 -17.82 15.70
N ASP A 350 -12.57 -18.01 16.03
CA ASP A 350 -13.22 -19.30 16.22
C ASP A 350 -13.46 -20.09 14.92
N LEU A 351 -13.40 -19.43 13.75
CA LEU A 351 -13.60 -20.05 12.43
C LEU A 351 -12.35 -20.04 11.55
N TYR A 352 -11.55 -18.98 11.62
CA TYR A 352 -10.34 -18.84 10.80
C TYR A 352 -9.27 -18.05 11.54
N GLN A 353 -8.01 -18.36 11.20
CA GLN A 353 -6.85 -17.69 11.78
C GLN A 353 -5.86 -17.31 10.69
N LEU A 354 -5.26 -16.13 10.82
CA LEU A 354 -4.06 -15.77 10.08
C LEU A 354 -2.84 -16.13 10.92
N VAL A 355 -1.97 -16.99 10.40
CA VAL A 355 -0.76 -17.44 11.11
C VAL A 355 0.48 -16.76 10.51
N ASP A 356 1.11 -15.90 11.30
CA ASP A 356 2.41 -15.30 11.00
C ASP A 356 3.52 -16.23 11.51
N ILE A 357 3.94 -17.15 10.65
CA ILE A 357 4.90 -18.22 10.98
C ILE A 357 6.22 -17.66 11.51
N GLN A 358 6.73 -16.60 10.89
CA GLN A 358 8.01 -16.01 11.28
C GLN A 358 7.94 -15.44 12.71
N ARG A 359 6.88 -14.70 13.04
CA ARG A 359 6.74 -14.14 14.39
C ARG A 359 6.39 -15.22 15.41
N PHE A 360 5.60 -16.22 15.02
CA PHE A 360 5.25 -17.35 15.87
C PHE A 360 6.49 -18.11 16.37
N ASN A 361 7.44 -18.39 15.47
CA ASN A 361 8.67 -19.11 15.82
C ASN A 361 9.70 -18.26 16.58
N SER A 362 9.50 -16.95 16.68
CA SER A 362 10.43 -16.02 17.36
C SER A 362 10.02 -15.68 18.80
N GLN A 363 8.85 -16.15 19.24
CA GLN A 363 8.34 -16.04 20.60
C GLN A 363 8.61 -17.36 21.34
#